data_AF-A0A9X1FA30-F1
#
_entry.id   AF-A0A9X1FA30-F1
#
_cell.length_a   1.000
_cell.length_b   1.000
_cell.length_c   1.000
_cell.angle_alpha   90.00
_cell.angle_beta   90.00
_cell.angle_gamma   90.00
#
_symmetry.space_group_name_H-M   'P 1'
#
loop_
_entity.id
_entity.type
_entity.pdbx_description
1 polymer ?
#
loop_
_entity_poly.entity_id
_entity_poly.type
_entity_poly.pdbx_seq_one_letter_code
_entity_poly.pdbx_strand_id
1 'polypeptide(L)'
;MADAIKAKRLDLKLTKVELAKILEVSPLTISTWENINKQPVPRMMKKIIVWLGYVPHLDVDMSTLGGQLYIYRCKHGLTQKDIAIELQIDRWAVTKVEKGIEIETNHINKLRRLIGFDLHNQRSKK
;
A
#
# COMPACT_ATOMS: atom_id res chain seq x y z
N MET A 1 1.83 5.26 -10.28
CA MET A 1 0.57 5.48 -9.50
C MET A 1 -0.11 6.83 -9.76
N ALA A 2 0.62 7.96 -9.82
CA ALA A 2 0.04 9.29 -10.10
C ALA A 2 -0.85 9.31 -11.35
N ASP A 3 -0.36 8.72 -12.45
CA ASP A 3 -1.09 8.63 -13.72
C ASP A 3 -2.40 7.86 -13.60
N ALA A 4 -2.44 6.79 -12.79
CA ALA A 4 -3.65 5.99 -12.59
C ALA A 4 -4.75 6.80 -11.88
N ILE A 5 -4.38 7.59 -10.87
CA ILE A 5 -5.33 8.47 -10.17
C ILE A 5 -5.88 9.52 -11.13
N LYS A 6 -4.97 10.21 -11.85
CA LYS A 6 -5.32 11.28 -12.77
C LYS A 6 -6.18 10.77 -13.93
N ALA A 7 -5.82 9.64 -14.53
CA ALA A 7 -6.56 9.04 -15.63
C ALA A 7 -7.99 8.68 -15.21
N LYS A 8 -8.18 7.95 -14.11
CA LYS A 8 -9.52 7.59 -13.63
C LYS A 8 -10.33 8.80 -13.21
N ARG A 9 -9.71 9.81 -12.60
CA ARG A 9 -10.40 11.05 -12.23
C ARG A 9 -10.96 11.77 -13.47
N LEU A 10 -10.15 11.88 -14.53
CA LEU A 10 -10.54 12.53 -15.78
C LEU A 10 -11.59 11.73 -16.56
N ASP A 11 -11.48 10.40 -16.57
CA ASP A 11 -12.47 9.49 -17.16
C ASP A 11 -13.86 9.68 -16.51
N LEU A 12 -13.89 9.78 -15.18
CA LEU A 12 -15.11 10.05 -14.40
C LEU A 12 -15.51 11.54 -14.38
N LYS A 13 -14.80 12.42 -15.11
CA LYS A 13 -15.01 13.87 -15.16
C LYS A 13 -15.05 14.55 -13.78
N LEU A 14 -14.32 14.01 -12.81
CA LEU A 14 -14.27 14.53 -11.46
C LEU A 14 -13.28 15.70 -11.35
N THR A 15 -13.68 16.74 -10.64
CA THR A 15 -12.76 17.76 -10.13
C THR A 15 -11.89 17.18 -9.02
N LYS A 16 -10.76 17.83 -8.73
CA LYS A 16 -9.91 17.44 -7.59
C LYS A 16 -10.65 17.57 -6.25
N VAL A 17 -11.58 18.52 -6.13
CA VAL A 17 -12.39 18.74 -4.94
C VAL A 17 -13.40 17.60 -4.74
N GLU A 18 -14.04 17.12 -5.80
CA GLU A 18 -14.95 15.98 -5.72
C GLU A 18 -14.21 14.69 -5.40
N LEU A 19 -13.07 14.42 -6.04
CA LEU A 19 -12.25 13.26 -5.70
C LEU A 19 -11.77 13.32 -4.24
N ALA A 20 -11.39 14.50 -3.75
CA ALA A 20 -10.99 14.70 -2.36
C ALA A 20 -12.12 14.36 -1.38
N LYS A 21 -13.38 14.71 -1.70
CA LYS A 21 -14.55 14.31 -0.91
C LYS A 21 -14.74 12.79 -0.92
N ILE A 22 -14.63 12.14 -2.09
CA ILE A 22 -14.77 10.68 -2.23
C ILE A 22 -13.72 9.93 -1.40
N LEU A 23 -12.48 10.42 -1.39
CA LEU A 23 -11.38 9.80 -0.65
C LEU A 23 -11.24 10.32 0.80
N GLU A 24 -12.09 11.27 1.20
CA GLU A 24 -12.05 11.98 2.48
C GLU A 24 -10.65 12.52 2.81
N VAL A 25 -10.07 13.26 1.87
CA VAL A 25 -8.77 13.94 2.01
C VAL A 25 -8.90 15.41 1.61
N SER A 26 -7.83 16.18 1.80
CA SER A 26 -7.82 17.55 1.31
C SER A 26 -7.66 17.61 -0.23
N PRO A 27 -8.23 18.59 -0.93
CA PRO A 27 -7.96 18.80 -2.37
C PRO A 27 -6.48 19.02 -2.70
N LEU A 28 -5.71 19.57 -1.75
CA LEU A 28 -4.26 19.71 -1.87
C LEU A 28 -3.57 18.35 -1.93
N THR A 29 -4.03 17.38 -1.13
CA THR A 29 -3.51 16.00 -1.13
C THR A 29 -3.65 15.36 -2.51
N ILE A 30 -4.80 15.54 -3.17
CA ILE A 30 -5.02 15.06 -4.55
C ILE A 30 -4.01 15.71 -5.51
N SER A 31 -3.83 17.03 -5.41
CA SER A 31 -2.84 17.74 -6.24
C SER A 31 -1.42 17.25 -6.02
N THR A 32 -1.03 16.95 -4.77
CA THR A 32 0.28 16.39 -4.45
C THR A 32 0.48 15.02 -5.09
N TRP A 33 -0.51 14.13 -5.02
CA TRP A 33 -0.41 12.79 -5.61
C TRP A 33 -0.34 12.84 -7.14
N GLU A 34 -1.09 13.73 -7.79
CA GLU A 34 -1.08 13.86 -9.26
C GLU A 34 0.15 14.56 -9.82
N ASN A 35 0.80 15.46 -9.05
CA ASN A 35 1.83 16.35 -9.60
C ASN A 35 3.24 16.12 -9.05
N ILE A 36 3.40 15.63 -7.81
CA ILE A 36 4.70 15.67 -7.10
C ILE A 36 5.34 14.28 -7.02
N ASN A 37 4.77 13.26 -7.69
CA ASN A 37 5.21 11.85 -7.61
C ASN A 37 5.43 11.37 -6.16
N LYS A 38 4.66 11.93 -5.21
CA LYS A 38 4.76 11.57 -3.80
C LYS A 38 3.84 10.40 -3.52
N GLN A 39 4.44 9.27 -3.13
CA GLN A 39 3.70 8.07 -2.75
C GLN A 39 2.82 8.33 -1.51
N PRO A 40 1.51 8.04 -1.56
CA PRO A 40 0.63 8.04 -0.40
C PRO A 40 1.13 7.09 0.68
N VAL A 41 0.90 7.45 1.94
CA VAL A 41 1.09 6.50 3.05
C VAL A 41 0.12 5.32 2.91
N PRO A 42 0.43 4.12 3.43
CA PRO A 42 -0.38 2.92 3.20
C PRO A 42 -1.87 3.06 3.53
N ARG A 43 -2.22 3.80 4.60
CA ARG A 43 -3.63 4.09 4.96
C ARG A 43 -4.38 4.85 3.86
N MET A 44 -3.72 5.80 3.21
CA MET A 44 -4.30 6.54 2.08
C MET A 44 -4.25 5.71 0.81
N MET A 45 -3.20 4.91 0.61
CA MET A 45 -3.11 3.99 -0.52
C MET A 45 -4.25 2.98 -0.53
N LYS A 46 -4.68 2.48 0.64
CA LYS A 46 -5.87 1.62 0.74
C LYS A 46 -7.12 2.28 0.14
N LYS A 47 -7.37 3.54 0.49
CA LYS A 47 -8.52 4.30 -0.06
C LYS A 47 -8.43 4.41 -1.58
N ILE A 48 -7.23 4.70 -2.08
CA ILE A 48 -6.96 4.80 -3.52
C ILE A 48 -7.14 3.44 -4.21
N ILE A 49 -6.65 2.34 -3.63
CA ILE A 49 -6.80 0.98 -4.19
C ILE A 49 -8.28 0.60 -4.26
N VAL A 50 -9.04 0.85 -3.18
CA VAL A 50 -10.49 0.59 -3.15
C VAL A 50 -11.21 1.41 -4.22
N TRP A 51 -10.87 2.70 -4.33
CA TRP A 51 -11.48 3.57 -5.33
C TRP A 51 -11.08 3.20 -6.77
N LEU A 52 -9.81 2.84 -7.02
CA LEU A 52 -9.31 2.40 -8.33
C LEU A 52 -9.89 1.04 -8.73
N GLY A 53 -10.11 0.14 -7.77
CA GLY A 53 -10.51 -1.25 -7.99
C GLY A 53 -9.34 -2.20 -8.25
N TYR A 54 -8.10 -1.69 -8.21
CA TYR A 54 -6.87 -2.47 -8.40
C TYR A 54 -5.68 -1.77 -7.71
N VAL A 55 -4.56 -2.49 -7.58
CA VAL A 55 -3.31 -1.92 -7.04
C VAL A 55 -2.57 -1.19 -8.16
N PRO A 56 -2.39 0.14 -8.09
CA PRO A 56 -1.63 0.86 -9.11
C PRO A 56 -0.13 0.51 -9.00
N HIS A 57 0.65 0.79 -10.05
CA HIS A 57 2.11 0.62 -9.98
C HIS A 57 2.70 1.45 -8.84
N LEU A 58 3.28 0.74 -7.86
CA LEU A 58 4.04 1.28 -6.74
C LEU A 58 5.51 1.06 -7.07
N ASP A 59 6.37 2.06 -6.87
CA ASP A 59 7.80 2.02 -7.21
C ASP A 59 8.58 1.15 -6.22
N VAL A 60 8.24 -0.14 -6.14
CA VAL A 60 8.80 -1.14 -5.23
C VAL A 60 9.03 -2.47 -5.96
N ASP A 61 10.08 -3.18 -5.55
CA ASP A 61 10.42 -4.49 -6.13
C ASP A 61 9.62 -5.63 -5.49
N MET A 62 8.62 -6.12 -6.22
CA MET A 62 7.77 -7.26 -5.85
C MET A 62 8.50 -8.61 -5.75
N SER A 63 9.71 -8.72 -6.29
CA SER A 63 10.53 -9.94 -6.12
C SER A 63 11.12 -10.03 -4.71
N THR A 64 11.22 -8.90 -4.00
CA THR A 64 11.72 -8.83 -2.63
C THR A 64 10.62 -9.00 -1.59
N LEU A 65 10.97 -9.55 -0.44
CA LEU A 65 10.05 -9.62 0.71
C LEU A 65 9.58 -8.22 1.15
N GLY A 66 10.48 -7.22 1.08
CA GLY A 66 10.18 -5.84 1.43
C GLY A 66 9.12 -5.21 0.54
N GLY A 67 9.24 -5.36 -0.79
CA GLY A 67 8.23 -4.85 -1.73
C GLY A 67 6.89 -5.56 -1.58
N GLN A 68 6.89 -6.88 -1.39
CA GLN A 68 5.65 -7.64 -1.12
C GLN A 68 4.97 -7.18 0.17
N LEU A 69 5.75 -6.96 1.24
CA LEU A 69 5.25 -6.47 2.51
C LEU A 69 4.67 -5.07 2.41
N TYR A 70 5.34 -4.17 1.69
CA TYR A 70 4.84 -2.82 1.44
C TYR A 70 3.50 -2.84 0.68
N ILE A 71 3.38 -3.69 -0.33
CA ILE A 71 2.13 -3.84 -1.10
C ILE A 71 1.02 -4.42 -0.23
N TYR A 72 1.31 -5.44 0.59
CA TYR A 72 0.37 -5.98 1.56
C TYR A 72 -0.14 -4.86 2.49
N ARG A 73 0.77 -4.07 3.05
CA ARG A 73 0.42 -2.92 3.90
C ARG A 73 -0.45 -1.90 3.18
N CYS A 74 -0.17 -1.60 1.91
CA CYS A 74 -0.96 -0.67 1.10
C CYS A 74 -2.39 -1.19 0.85
N LYS A 75 -2.54 -2.48 0.53
CA LYS A 75 -3.86 -3.12 0.36
C LYS A 75 -4.68 -3.07 1.64
N HIS A 76 -4.05 -3.32 2.78
CA HIS A 76 -4.73 -3.44 4.08
C HIS A 76 -4.79 -2.14 4.87
N GLY A 77 -4.03 -1.12 4.49
CA GLY A 77 -3.94 0.18 5.18
C GLY A 77 -3.09 0.13 6.45
N LEU A 78 -2.09 -0.73 6.51
CA LEU A 78 -1.33 -1.03 7.72
C LEU A 78 -0.04 -0.20 7.82
N THR A 79 0.27 0.27 9.02
CA THR A 79 1.58 0.85 9.35
C THR A 79 2.60 -0.25 9.68
N GLN A 80 3.89 0.07 9.71
CA GLN A 80 4.93 -0.86 10.19
C GLN A 80 4.64 -1.31 11.63
N LYS A 81 4.08 -0.41 12.45
CA LYS A 81 3.69 -0.69 13.83
C LYS A 81 2.54 -1.70 13.88
N ASP A 82 1.55 -1.58 13.00
CA ASP A 82 0.40 -2.49 12.97
C ASP A 82 0.87 -3.93 12.68
N ILE A 83 1.75 -4.11 11.69
CA ILE A 83 2.39 -5.41 11.37
C ILE A 83 3.20 -5.95 12.56
N ALA A 84 3.99 -5.10 13.20
CA ALA A 84 4.83 -5.49 14.32
C ALA A 84 4.00 -6.01 15.51
N ILE A 85 2.89 -5.34 15.81
CA ILE A 85 1.94 -5.75 16.85
C ILE A 85 1.29 -7.08 16.48
N GLU A 86 0.79 -7.21 15.25
CA GLU A 86 0.10 -8.43 14.77
C GLU A 86 0.99 -9.67 14.83
N LEU A 87 2.27 -9.52 14.47
CA LEU A 87 3.23 -10.64 14.43
C LEU A 87 4.04 -10.82 15.71
N GLN A 88 3.85 -9.93 16.70
CA GLN A 88 4.66 -9.86 17.91
C GLN A 88 6.16 -9.87 17.60
N ILE A 89 6.59 -8.91 16.77
CA ILE A 89 7.99 -8.68 16.40
C ILE A 89 8.35 -7.21 16.61
N ASP A 90 9.65 -6.89 16.62
CA ASP A 90 10.08 -5.50 16.71
C ASP A 90 9.73 -4.71 15.44
N ARG A 91 9.30 -3.45 15.59
CA ARG A 91 8.98 -2.57 14.45
C ARG A 91 10.18 -2.38 13.51
N TRP A 92 11.40 -2.30 14.05
CA TRP A 92 12.62 -2.19 13.27
C TRP A 92 12.86 -3.40 12.38
N ALA A 93 12.38 -4.59 12.75
CA ALA A 93 12.45 -5.76 11.88
C ALA A 93 11.66 -5.52 10.59
N VAL A 94 10.45 -4.95 10.70
CA VAL A 94 9.62 -4.55 9.55
C VAL A 94 10.33 -3.48 8.72
N THR A 95 10.87 -2.45 9.37
CA THR A 95 11.61 -1.38 8.67
C THR A 95 12.84 -1.89 7.93
N LYS A 96 13.61 -2.80 8.54
CA LYS A 96 14.81 -3.42 7.93
C LYS A 96 14.45 -4.20 6.67
N VAL A 97 13.43 -5.05 6.75
CA VAL A 97 12.96 -5.84 5.60
C VAL A 97 12.51 -4.96 4.44
N GLU A 98 11.76 -3.88 4.70
CA GLU A 98 11.35 -2.94 3.65
C GLU A 98 12.52 -2.17 3.01
N LYS A 99 13.65 -2.05 3.74
CA LYS A 99 14.90 -1.47 3.22
C LYS A 99 15.82 -2.50 2.58
N GLY A 100 15.40 -3.76 2.47
CA GLY A 100 16.24 -4.85 1.94
C GLY A 100 17.35 -5.30 2.90
N ILE A 101 17.26 -4.94 4.18
CA ILE A 101 18.22 -5.35 5.22
C ILE A 101 17.77 -6.68 5.80
N GLU A 102 18.71 -7.63 5.89
CA GLU A 102 18.47 -8.94 6.47
C GLU A 102 18.15 -8.85 7.98
N ILE A 103 17.27 -9.75 8.42
CA ILE A 103 16.86 -9.90 9.82
C ILE A 103 16.79 -11.38 10.16
N GLU A 104 16.56 -11.69 11.44
CA GLU A 104 16.43 -13.06 11.93
C GLU A 104 15.39 -13.88 11.14
N THR A 105 15.77 -15.12 10.84
CA THR A 105 14.99 -16.07 10.02
C THR A 105 13.57 -16.29 10.56
N ASN A 106 13.39 -16.28 11.89
CA ASN A 106 12.08 -16.42 12.51
C ASN A 106 11.13 -15.27 12.12
N HIS A 107 11.61 -14.03 12.12
CA HIS A 107 10.83 -12.86 11.70
C HIS A 107 10.48 -12.91 10.20
N ILE A 108 11.44 -13.34 9.37
CA ILE A 108 11.21 -13.55 7.93
C ILE A 108 10.08 -14.57 7.71
N ASN A 109 10.10 -15.68 8.45
CA ASN A 109 9.07 -16.72 8.33
C ASN A 109 7.68 -16.22 8.75
N LYS A 110 7.58 -15.43 9.82
CA LYS A 110 6.32 -14.80 10.25
C LYS A 110 5.77 -13.86 9.15
N LEU A 111 6.61 -12.99 8.59
CA LEU A 111 6.24 -12.06 7.53
C LEU A 111 5.80 -12.79 6.24
N ARG A 112 6.54 -13.84 5.85
CA ARG A 112 6.18 -14.67 4.68
C ARG A 112 4.84 -15.37 4.85
N ARG A 113 4.55 -15.90 6.04
CA ARG A 113 3.25 -16.51 6.35
C ARG A 113 2.12 -15.49 6.20
N LEU A 114 2.29 -14.30 6.78
CA LEU A 114 1.29 -13.22 6.69
C LEU A 114 0.94 -12.89 5.23
N ILE A 115 1.97 -12.68 4.39
CA ILE A 115 1.79 -12.36 2.96
C ILE A 115 1.21 -13.56 2.19
N GLY A 116 1.65 -14.78 2.50
CA GLY A 116 1.17 -16.01 1.87
C GLY A 116 -0.33 -16.25 2.08
N PHE A 117 -0.83 -16.03 3.30
CA PHE A 117 -2.26 -16.17 3.59
C PHE A 117 -3.13 -15.20 2.76
N ASP A 118 -2.66 -13.98 2.50
CA ASP A 118 -3.36 -13.00 1.67
C ASP A 118 -3.51 -13.46 0.21
N LEU A 119 -2.45 -14.06 -0.35
CA LEU A 119 -2.46 -14.55 -1.74
C LEU A 119 -3.41 -15.74 -1.94
N HIS A 120 -3.53 -16.61 -0.94
CA HIS A 120 -4.48 -17.72 -0.97
C HIS A 120 -5.94 -17.26 -0.83
N ASN A 121 -6.22 -16.31 0.08
CA ASN A 121 -7.58 -15.78 0.27
C ASN A 121 -8.10 -14.96 -0.92
N GLN A 122 -7.22 -14.40 -1.76
CA GLN A 122 -7.62 -13.71 -2.99
C GLN A 122 -8.06 -14.67 -4.11
N ARG A 123 -7.68 -15.96 -4.06
CA ARG A 123 -8.07 -16.97 -5.08
C ARG A 123 -9.45 -17.60 -4.83
N SER A 124 -9.95 -17.59 -3.59
CA SER A 124 -11.27 -18.18 -3.25
C SER A 124 -12.47 -17.25 -3.42
N LYS A 125 -12.28 -16.00 -3.90
CA LYS A 125 -13.36 -15.03 -4.16
C LYS A 125 -13.59 -14.74 -5.65
N LYS A 126 -13.15 -15.62 -6.55
CA LYS A 126 -13.45 -15.57 -7.99
C LYS A 126 -14.49 -16.61 -8.36
#